data_AF-A0AAX7VIG8-F1
#
_entry.id   AF-A0AAX7VIG8-F1
#
_cell.length_a   1.000
_cell.length_b   1.000
_cell.length_c   1.000
_cell.angle_alpha   90.00
_cell.angle_beta   90.00
_cell.angle_gamma   90.00
#
_symmetry.space_group_name_H-M   'P 1'
#
loop_
_entity.id
_entity.type
_entity.pdbx_description
1 polymer ?
#
loop_
_entity_poly.entity_id
_entity_poly.type
_entity_poly.pdbx_seq_one_letter_code
_entity_poly.pdbx_strand_id
1 'polypeptide(L)'
;GSSCLFDEFKPISGVYWCEGEAGEKSEEVNITVSDKEVILEIPALPVRTGSDVTLRCKKKIGGTAAAYFYFNGRPVGPKSEKNITINVQQSDEGLYWCSTDEFGSSPQSFLRVRDPTTPTPPTTKTSANIHISCSPPPLPNPSFIIPVIVTLGSLVLVVLVLVLVQLLWKKHTGRHQPASTNDVTYAEVTIRESANKMSVIQPEVIYSSLSINTTG
;
A
#
# COMPACT_ATOMS: atom_id res chain seq x y z
N GLY A 1 -34.37 -2.41 13.13
CA GLY A 1 -33.54 -2.75 11.97
C GLY A 1 -32.82 -4.04 12.29
N SER A 2 -32.73 -4.96 11.36
CA SER A 2 -31.87 -6.15 11.49
C SER A 2 -30.40 -5.71 11.39
N SER A 3 -29.56 -6.16 12.31
CA SER A 3 -28.13 -5.89 12.32
C SER A 3 -27.37 -7.19 12.10
N CYS A 4 -26.41 -7.20 11.20
CA CYS A 4 -25.50 -8.32 11.02
C CYS A 4 -24.28 -8.09 11.91
N LEU A 5 -23.95 -9.09 12.73
CA LEU A 5 -22.77 -9.06 13.60
C LEU A 5 -21.70 -9.94 12.98
N PHE A 6 -20.48 -9.43 12.91
CA PHE A 6 -19.32 -10.27 12.64
C PHE A 6 -19.09 -11.15 13.86
N ASP A 7 -19.07 -12.46 13.65
CA ASP A 7 -18.57 -13.39 14.66
C ASP A 7 -17.07 -13.13 14.87
N GLU A 8 -16.51 -13.64 15.98
CA GLU A 8 -15.23 -13.34 16.65
C GLU A 8 -13.93 -13.24 15.77
N PHE A 9 -14.03 -13.43 14.46
CA PHE A 9 -12.99 -13.21 13.49
C PHE A 9 -12.77 -11.72 13.19
N LYS A 10 -11.50 -11.28 13.24
CA LYS A 10 -11.11 -9.97 12.72
C LYS A 10 -11.45 -9.91 11.23
N PRO A 11 -12.28 -8.96 10.78
CA PRO A 11 -12.57 -8.81 9.37
C PRO A 11 -11.26 -8.59 8.60
N ILE A 12 -11.23 -9.04 7.36
CA ILE A 12 -10.17 -8.72 6.40
C ILE A 12 -10.71 -7.66 5.45
N SER A 13 -9.83 -6.98 4.71
CA SER A 13 -10.30 -6.06 3.68
C SER A 13 -11.06 -6.81 2.59
N GLY A 14 -12.23 -6.33 2.19
CA GLY A 14 -13.05 -7.00 1.18
C GLY A 14 -14.46 -6.42 1.02
N VAL A 15 -15.20 -7.03 0.10
CA VAL A 15 -16.63 -6.76 -0.11
C VAL A 15 -17.43 -7.74 0.74
N TYR A 16 -18.39 -7.22 1.49
CA TYR A 16 -19.22 -7.98 2.42
C TYR A 16 -20.70 -7.75 2.14
N TRP A 17 -21.50 -8.79 2.34
CA TRP A 17 -22.95 -8.74 2.34
C TRP A 17 -23.48 -9.70 3.40
N CYS A 18 -24.70 -9.46 3.86
CA CYS A 18 -25.43 -10.42 4.65
C CYS A 18 -26.36 -11.21 3.73
N GLU A 19 -26.56 -12.48 4.04
CA GLU A 19 -27.51 -13.34 3.36
C GLU A 19 -28.54 -13.83 4.38
N GLY A 20 -29.83 -13.66 4.06
CA GLY A 20 -30.92 -14.19 4.86
C GLY A 20 -31.16 -15.68 4.56
N GLU A 21 -31.93 -16.37 5.41
CA GLU A 21 -32.21 -17.81 5.25
C GLU A 21 -32.89 -18.16 3.92
N ALA A 22 -33.64 -17.21 3.35
CA ALA A 22 -34.28 -17.34 2.05
C ALA A 22 -33.37 -17.03 0.85
N GLY A 23 -32.06 -16.81 1.08
CA GLY A 23 -31.09 -16.44 0.04
C GLY A 23 -31.13 -14.95 -0.36
N GLU A 24 -31.84 -14.11 0.40
CA GLU A 24 -31.86 -12.67 0.14
C GLU A 24 -30.53 -12.03 0.54
N LYS A 25 -29.90 -11.31 -0.40
CA LYS A 25 -28.61 -10.64 -0.20
C LYS A 25 -28.80 -9.16 0.16
N SER A 26 -28.08 -8.68 1.18
CA SER A 26 -28.02 -7.26 1.51
C SER A 26 -27.23 -6.47 0.46
N GLU A 27 -27.33 -5.15 0.54
CA GLU A 27 -26.38 -4.27 -0.14
C GLU A 27 -24.93 -4.65 0.22
N GLU A 28 -24.05 -4.56 -0.77
CA GLU A 28 -22.64 -4.83 -0.62
C GLU A 28 -21.91 -3.62 0.00
N VAL A 29 -21.12 -3.90 1.04
CA VAL A 29 -20.30 -2.91 1.74
C VAL A 29 -18.82 -3.27 1.61
N ASN A 30 -17.98 -2.25 1.44
CA ASN A 30 -16.53 -2.44 1.41
C ASN A 30 -15.95 -2.19 2.78
N ILE A 31 -15.35 -3.23 3.38
CA ILE A 31 -14.61 -3.11 4.62
C ILE A 31 -13.14 -3.00 4.27
N THR A 32 -12.48 -1.99 4.83
CA THR A 32 -11.04 -1.79 4.68
C THR A 32 -10.39 -1.88 6.04
N VAL A 33 -9.49 -2.85 6.19
CA VAL A 33 -8.59 -2.96 7.32
C VAL A 33 -7.26 -2.35 6.93
N SER A 34 -6.74 -1.49 7.80
CA SER A 34 -5.56 -0.69 7.54
C SER A 34 -4.74 -0.55 8.82
N ASP A 35 -3.42 -0.57 8.67
CA ASP A 35 -2.47 -0.32 9.76
C ASP A 35 -2.23 1.17 10.01
N LYS A 36 -2.94 2.05 9.30
CA LYS A 36 -2.88 3.50 9.52
C LYS A 36 -3.34 3.89 10.92
N GLU A 37 -2.76 4.96 11.43
CA GLU A 37 -3.09 5.57 12.73
C GLU A 37 -4.50 6.19 12.73
N VAL A 38 -5.01 6.58 11.55
CA VAL A 38 -6.34 7.17 11.37
C VAL A 38 -7.11 6.55 10.20
N ILE A 39 -8.43 6.54 10.31
CA ILE A 39 -9.37 6.13 9.25
C ILE A 39 -10.48 7.17 9.10
N LEU A 40 -10.90 7.42 7.86
CA LEU A 40 -12.08 8.23 7.60
C LEU A 40 -13.35 7.40 7.88
N GLU A 41 -14.14 7.84 8.85
CA GLU A 41 -15.49 7.36 9.08
C GLU A 41 -16.44 8.10 8.13
N ILE A 42 -17.03 7.34 7.20
CA ILE A 42 -17.97 7.78 6.16
C ILE A 42 -19.03 6.68 6.00
N PRO A 43 -20.29 6.98 5.60
CA PRO A 43 -21.32 5.96 5.44
C PRO A 43 -20.91 4.86 4.47
N ALA A 44 -21.09 3.60 4.89
CA ALA A 44 -20.77 2.43 4.07
C ALA A 44 -21.85 2.13 3.01
N LEU A 45 -23.08 2.59 3.23
CA LEU A 45 -24.22 2.38 2.33
C LEU A 45 -24.50 3.63 1.49
N PRO A 46 -25.09 3.48 0.28
CA PRO A 46 -25.47 4.60 -0.56
C PRO A 46 -26.38 5.61 0.15
N VAL A 47 -25.95 6.86 0.18
CA VAL A 47 -26.64 7.98 0.82
C VAL A 47 -27.59 8.63 -0.19
N ARG A 48 -28.75 9.11 0.26
CA ARG A 48 -29.68 9.81 -0.63
C ARG A 48 -29.25 11.25 -0.85
N THR A 49 -29.42 11.75 -2.07
CA THR A 49 -29.34 13.18 -2.38
C THR A 49 -30.18 14.01 -1.39
N GLY A 50 -29.61 15.12 -0.90
CA GLY A 50 -30.17 16.00 0.12
C GLY A 50 -29.94 15.57 1.58
N SER A 51 -29.33 14.41 1.83
CA SER A 51 -29.03 13.96 3.21
C SER A 51 -27.81 14.67 3.78
N ASP A 52 -27.79 14.91 5.09
CA ASP A 52 -26.61 15.42 5.77
C ASP A 52 -25.71 14.27 6.23
N VAL A 53 -24.45 14.28 5.79
CA VAL A 53 -23.43 13.28 6.17
C VAL A 53 -22.35 13.96 6.99
N THR A 54 -22.04 13.37 8.14
CA THR A 54 -20.93 13.83 8.98
C THR A 54 -19.70 12.96 8.74
N LEU A 55 -18.62 13.57 8.29
CA LEU A 55 -17.32 12.95 8.11
C LEU A 55 -16.47 13.12 9.37
N ARG A 56 -15.79 12.06 9.80
CA ARG A 56 -14.95 12.06 11.00
C ARG A 56 -13.64 11.33 10.75
N CYS A 57 -12.52 11.90 11.20
CA CYS A 57 -11.23 11.23 11.15
C CYS A 57 -11.02 10.48 12.48
N LYS A 58 -11.22 9.17 12.48
CA LYS A 58 -11.14 8.32 13.67
C LYS A 58 -9.71 7.86 13.89
N LYS A 59 -9.23 7.94 15.14
CA LYS A 59 -7.93 7.38 15.52
C LYS A 59 -8.07 5.87 15.77
N LYS A 60 -7.01 5.13 15.50
CA LYS A 60 -6.91 3.68 15.73
C LYS A 60 -7.20 3.31 17.19
N ILE A 61 -6.72 4.11 18.13
CA ILE A 61 -6.95 3.94 19.57
C ILE A 61 -8.30 4.48 20.06
N GLY A 62 -9.17 4.91 19.14
CA GLY A 62 -10.46 5.51 19.44
C GLY A 62 -10.45 7.04 19.54
N GLY A 63 -11.65 7.61 19.50
CA GLY A 63 -11.86 9.06 19.44
C GLY A 63 -11.66 9.64 18.04
N THR A 64 -11.92 10.95 17.92
CA THR A 64 -11.85 11.69 16.66
C THR A 64 -10.74 12.72 16.72
N ALA A 65 -9.87 12.72 15.71
CA ALA A 65 -8.80 13.70 15.55
C ALA A 65 -9.31 14.96 14.83
N ALA A 66 -8.71 16.10 15.13
CA ALA A 66 -8.84 17.27 14.26
C ALA A 66 -8.09 16.98 12.95
N ALA A 67 -8.73 17.26 11.82
CA ALA A 67 -8.24 16.82 10.52
C ALA A 67 -8.59 17.80 9.40
N TYR A 68 -7.83 17.69 8.32
CA TYR A 68 -8.17 18.26 7.01
C TYR A 68 -8.87 17.17 6.21
N PHE A 69 -10.05 17.49 5.67
CA PHE A 69 -10.84 16.56 4.86
C PHE A 69 -10.66 16.86 3.38
N TYR A 70 -10.66 15.81 2.56
CA TYR A 70 -10.46 15.91 1.12
C TYR A 70 -11.51 15.11 0.36
N PHE A 71 -11.94 15.65 -0.78
CA PHE A 71 -12.80 15.04 -1.77
C PHE A 71 -12.11 15.10 -3.14
N ASN A 72 -11.87 13.96 -3.78
CA ASN A 72 -11.19 13.87 -5.08
C ASN A 72 -9.89 14.71 -5.14
N GLY A 73 -9.12 14.68 -4.04
CA GLY A 73 -7.85 15.39 -3.88
C GLY A 73 -7.96 16.88 -3.53
N ARG A 74 -9.17 17.43 -3.40
CA ARG A 74 -9.41 18.84 -3.05
C ARG A 74 -9.87 18.96 -1.60
N PRO A 75 -9.44 19.99 -0.84
CA PRO A 75 -9.95 20.22 0.51
C PRO A 75 -11.47 20.43 0.50
N VAL A 76 -12.15 19.86 1.48
CA VAL A 76 -13.59 20.05 1.71
C VAL A 76 -13.82 20.51 3.15
N GLY A 77 -14.62 21.56 3.33
CA GLY A 77 -14.89 22.14 4.63
C GLY A 77 -13.74 22.98 5.22
N PRO A 78 -13.85 23.38 6.49
CA PRO A 78 -12.85 24.19 7.18
C PRO A 78 -11.57 23.39 7.44
N LYS A 79 -10.48 24.11 7.70
CA LYS A 79 -9.19 23.50 8.03
C LYS A 79 -9.19 23.00 9.48
N SER A 80 -8.64 21.81 9.69
CA SER A 80 -8.36 21.23 11.02
C SER A 80 -9.60 21.11 11.94
N GLU A 81 -10.68 20.54 11.42
CA GLU A 81 -11.92 20.31 12.18
C GLU A 81 -12.01 18.88 12.71
N LYS A 82 -12.68 18.68 13.85
CA LYS A 82 -12.94 17.32 14.37
C LYS A 82 -13.95 16.56 13.50
N ASN A 83 -14.89 17.28 12.91
CA ASN A 83 -15.87 16.71 12.01
C ASN A 83 -16.35 17.79 11.05
N ILE A 84 -16.78 17.38 9.87
CA ILE A 84 -17.46 18.25 8.93
C ILE A 84 -18.77 17.59 8.53
N THR A 85 -19.80 18.40 8.33
CA THR A 85 -21.08 17.94 7.80
C THR A 85 -21.25 18.47 6.39
N ILE A 86 -21.52 17.59 5.45
CA ILE A 86 -21.81 17.93 4.05
C ILE A 86 -23.28 17.63 3.76
N ASN A 87 -23.93 18.52 3.02
CA ASN A 87 -25.23 18.23 2.43
C ASN A 87 -25.00 17.53 1.10
N VAL A 88 -25.34 16.25 1.02
CA VAL A 88 -24.93 15.37 -0.08
C VAL A 88 -25.73 15.64 -1.34
N GLN A 89 -25.04 15.88 -2.44
CA GLN A 89 -25.58 15.93 -3.80
C GLN A 89 -25.00 14.80 -4.66
N GLN A 90 -25.60 14.51 -5.82
CA GLN A 90 -25.08 13.48 -6.73
C GLN A 90 -23.63 13.76 -7.18
N SER A 91 -23.23 15.03 -7.23
CA SER A 91 -21.85 15.47 -7.54
C SER A 91 -20.84 15.18 -6.43
N ASP A 92 -21.31 14.88 -5.21
CA ASP A 92 -20.47 14.58 -4.05
C ASP A 92 -20.15 13.08 -3.95
N GLU A 93 -20.55 12.28 -4.94
CA GLU A 93 -20.07 10.90 -5.07
C GLU A 93 -18.58 10.88 -5.45
N GLY A 94 -17.79 10.10 -4.70
CA GLY A 94 -16.37 9.95 -5.00
C GLY A 94 -15.50 9.60 -3.81
N LEU A 95 -14.19 9.81 -3.98
CA LEU A 95 -13.17 9.39 -3.02
C LEU A 95 -12.92 10.48 -1.97
N TYR A 96 -13.17 10.12 -0.73
CA TYR A 96 -12.88 10.95 0.44
C TYR A 96 -11.73 10.38 1.26
N TRP A 97 -10.96 11.26 1.89
CA TRP A 97 -9.95 10.90 2.88
C TRP A 97 -9.71 12.05 3.85
N CYS A 98 -9.09 11.76 4.99
CA CYS A 98 -8.67 12.78 5.96
C CYS A 98 -7.16 12.74 6.16
N SER A 99 -6.60 13.89 6.55
CA SER A 99 -5.21 14.03 6.96
C SER A 99 -5.13 14.77 8.27
N THR A 100 -4.17 14.40 9.09
CA THR A 100 -3.89 15.03 10.39
C THR A 100 -2.43 15.40 10.45
N ASP A 101 -2.11 16.45 11.19
CA ASP A 101 -0.71 16.88 11.36
C ASP A 101 0.11 15.83 12.14
N GLU A 102 -0.51 15.12 13.10
CA GLU A 102 0.16 14.16 13.98
C GLU A 102 0.17 12.73 13.45
N PHE A 103 -0.91 12.26 12.83
CA PHE A 103 -1.13 10.84 12.49
C PHE A 103 -1.07 10.56 10.98
N GLY A 104 -0.79 11.58 10.17
CA GLY A 104 -0.74 11.47 8.73
C GLY A 104 -2.12 11.28 8.09
N SER A 105 -2.16 10.60 6.95
CA SER A 105 -3.35 10.47 6.10
C SER A 105 -4.02 9.11 6.19
N SER A 106 -5.36 9.12 6.18
CA SER A 106 -6.20 7.92 6.14
C SER A 106 -6.14 7.24 4.77
N PRO A 107 -6.54 5.95 4.68
CA PRO A 107 -6.97 5.38 3.40
C PRO A 107 -8.11 6.19 2.78
N GLN A 108 -8.31 6.03 1.48
CA GLN A 108 -9.44 6.61 0.76
C GLN A 108 -10.68 5.72 0.89
N SER A 109 -11.83 6.35 1.07
CA SER A 109 -13.14 5.70 1.15
C SER A 109 -14.08 6.32 0.12
N PHE A 110 -14.84 5.49 -0.58
CA PHE A 110 -15.75 5.95 -1.63
C PHE A 110 -17.15 6.20 -1.05
N LEU A 111 -17.67 7.42 -1.15
CA LEU A 111 -19.05 7.76 -0.83
C LEU A 111 -19.93 7.48 -2.05
N ARG A 112 -20.88 6.54 -1.93
CA ARG A 112 -21.91 6.32 -2.96
C ARG A 112 -23.13 7.20 -2.71
N VAL A 113 -23.63 7.84 -3.75
CA VAL A 113 -24.85 8.67 -3.69
C VAL A 113 -25.91 8.08 -4.59
N ARG A 114 -27.15 8.02 -4.10
CA ARG A 114 -28.32 7.60 -4.87
C ARG A 114 -29.36 8.68 -4.90
N ASP A 115 -29.98 8.85 -6.06
CA ASP A 115 -31.15 9.69 -6.17
C ASP A 115 -32.37 9.06 -5.47
N PRO A 116 -33.33 9.88 -5.02
CA PRO A 116 -34.61 9.37 -4.56
C PRO A 116 -35.30 8.61 -5.71
N THR A 117 -35.34 7.28 -5.60
CA THR A 117 -36.09 6.44 -6.52
C THR A 117 -37.57 6.82 -6.45
N THR A 118 -38.18 7.09 -7.60
CA THR A 118 -39.65 7.09 -7.76
C THR A 118 -40.19 5.79 -7.14
N PRO A 119 -41.29 5.82 -6.35
CA PRO A 119 -41.68 4.69 -5.51
C PRO A 119 -41.93 3.43 -6.33
N THR A 120 -41.00 2.49 -6.25
CA THR A 120 -41.25 1.08 -6.59
C THR A 120 -41.78 0.40 -5.31
N PRO A 121 -42.75 -0.53 -5.40
CA PRO A 121 -43.49 -1.01 -4.24
C PRO A 121 -42.57 -1.55 -3.13
N PRO A 122 -42.95 -1.40 -1.85
CA PRO A 122 -42.16 -1.91 -0.74
C PRO A 122 -42.10 -3.44 -0.81
N THR A 123 -40.92 -4.00 -1.06
CA THR A 123 -40.65 -5.39 -0.71
C THR A 123 -40.63 -5.49 0.82
N THR A 124 -41.70 -6.10 1.34
CA THR A 124 -41.92 -6.36 2.76
C THR A 124 -40.76 -7.17 3.34
N LYS A 125 -39.91 -6.53 4.15
CA LYS A 125 -38.83 -7.21 4.86
C LYS A 125 -39.40 -7.90 6.10
N THR A 126 -39.70 -9.19 5.95
CA THR A 126 -40.09 -10.06 7.06
C THR A 126 -38.88 -10.31 7.96
N SER A 127 -39.03 -9.99 9.25
CA SER A 127 -38.03 -10.29 10.28
C SER A 127 -38.06 -11.79 10.58
N ALA A 128 -37.06 -12.53 10.13
CA ALA A 128 -36.82 -13.91 10.53
C ALA A 128 -35.40 -14.03 11.13
N ASN A 129 -35.26 -14.92 12.12
CA ASN A 129 -33.98 -15.28 12.75
C ASN A 129 -33.00 -15.74 11.68
N ILE A 130 -31.74 -15.29 11.70
CA ILE A 130 -30.75 -15.58 10.64
C ILE A 130 -29.57 -16.33 11.25
N HIS A 131 -29.35 -17.57 10.80
CA HIS A 131 -28.08 -18.27 10.98
C HIS A 131 -27.09 -17.83 9.88
N ILE A 132 -25.92 -17.33 10.29
CA ILE A 132 -25.01 -16.52 9.46
C ILE A 132 -24.09 -17.42 8.63
N SER A 133 -23.94 -17.11 7.33
CA SER A 133 -22.85 -17.62 6.50
C SER A 133 -22.15 -16.44 5.82
N CYS A 134 -20.90 -16.19 6.21
CA CYS A 134 -20.04 -15.17 5.61
C CYS A 134 -18.99 -15.88 4.76
N SER A 135 -19.09 -15.78 3.43
CA SER A 135 -18.06 -16.33 2.55
C SER A 135 -16.96 -15.30 2.31
N PRO A 136 -15.69 -15.56 2.65
CA PRO A 136 -14.58 -14.69 2.29
C PRO A 136 -14.38 -14.65 0.76
N PRO A 137 -13.81 -13.57 0.20
CA PRO A 137 -13.48 -13.52 -1.22
C PRO A 137 -12.52 -14.68 -1.58
N PRO A 138 -12.63 -15.27 -2.78
CA PRO A 138 -11.75 -16.35 -3.21
C PRO A 138 -10.29 -15.88 -3.18
N LEU A 139 -9.44 -16.62 -2.45
CA LEU A 139 -8.00 -16.40 -2.48
C LEU A 139 -7.46 -16.59 -3.91
N PRO A 140 -6.50 -15.78 -4.36
CA PRO A 140 -5.84 -16.01 -5.64
C PRO A 140 -5.16 -17.39 -5.61
N ASN A 141 -5.48 -18.21 -6.60
CA ASN A 141 -5.01 -19.60 -6.72
C ASN A 141 -3.47 -19.64 -6.67
N PRO A 142 -2.85 -20.43 -5.75
CA PRO A 142 -1.38 -20.54 -5.63
C PRO A 142 -0.71 -21.14 -6.88
N SER A 143 -1.51 -21.68 -7.80
CA SER A 143 -1.10 -22.35 -9.04
C SER A 143 -0.26 -21.49 -9.98
N PHE A 144 -0.37 -20.15 -9.91
CA PHE A 144 0.42 -19.23 -10.75
C PHE A 144 1.71 -18.73 -10.07
N ILE A 145 1.83 -18.80 -8.75
CA ILE A 145 3.00 -18.31 -8.01
C ILE A 145 4.14 -19.35 -8.05
N ILE A 146 3.79 -20.63 -7.96
CA ILE A 146 4.75 -21.74 -7.97
C ILE A 146 5.59 -21.78 -9.27
N PRO A 147 5.01 -21.72 -10.49
CA PRO A 147 5.83 -21.74 -11.71
C PRO A 147 6.71 -20.50 -11.86
N VAL A 148 6.29 -19.32 -11.37
CA VAL A 148 7.10 -18.09 -11.44
C VAL A 148 8.32 -18.17 -10.51
N ILE A 149 8.15 -18.68 -9.29
CA ILE A 149 9.28 -18.87 -8.36
C ILE A 149 10.24 -19.95 -8.87
N VAL A 150 9.71 -21.05 -9.42
CA VAL A 150 10.54 -22.14 -9.97
C VAL A 150 11.32 -21.69 -11.20
N THR A 151 10.71 -20.88 -12.09
CA THR A 151 11.41 -20.33 -13.27
C THR A 151 12.48 -19.32 -12.88
N LEU A 152 12.20 -18.41 -11.94
CA LEU A 152 13.20 -17.47 -11.42
C LEU A 152 14.35 -18.18 -10.69
N GLY A 153 14.04 -19.18 -9.85
CA GLY A 153 15.05 -19.98 -9.15
C GLY A 153 15.92 -20.80 -10.10
N SER A 154 15.31 -21.41 -11.12
CA SER A 154 16.03 -22.15 -12.17
C SER A 154 16.94 -21.23 -12.98
N LEU A 155 16.47 -20.03 -13.35
CA LEU A 155 17.27 -19.05 -14.06
C LEU A 155 18.50 -18.61 -13.26
N VAL A 156 18.32 -18.31 -11.96
CA VAL A 156 19.43 -17.94 -11.06
C VAL A 156 20.44 -19.09 -10.94
N LEU A 157 19.97 -20.33 -10.80
CA LEU A 157 20.84 -21.51 -10.73
C LEU A 157 21.67 -21.68 -12.01
N VAL A 158 21.05 -21.53 -13.18
CA VAL A 158 21.75 -21.61 -14.47
C VAL A 158 22.83 -20.53 -14.59
N VAL A 159 22.53 -19.29 -14.19
CA VAL A 159 23.52 -18.20 -14.21
C VAL A 159 24.70 -18.50 -13.27
N LEU A 160 24.44 -19.01 -12.06
CA LEU A 160 25.50 -19.39 -11.11
C LEU A 160 26.40 -20.51 -11.68
N VAL A 161 25.82 -21.54 -12.31
CA VAL A 161 26.58 -22.61 -12.95
C VAL A 161 27.44 -22.06 -14.09
N LEU A 162 26.89 -21.18 -14.94
CA LEU A 162 27.66 -20.55 -16.02
C LEU A 162 28.83 -19.72 -15.47
N VAL A 163 28.64 -18.95 -14.41
CA VAL A 163 29.74 -18.20 -13.75
C VAL A 163 30.79 -19.15 -13.18
N LEU A 164 30.40 -20.23 -12.51
CA LEU A 164 31.35 -21.23 -11.99
C LEU A 164 32.13 -21.89 -13.11
N VAL A 165 31.48 -22.26 -14.22
CA VAL A 165 32.15 -22.83 -15.41
C VAL A 165 33.14 -21.82 -16.00
N GLN A 166 32.76 -20.55 -16.14
CA GLN A 166 33.65 -19.49 -16.61
C GLN A 166 34.85 -19.29 -15.67
N LEU A 167 34.66 -19.37 -14.36
CA LEU A 167 35.74 -19.30 -13.37
C LEU A 167 36.66 -20.53 -13.44
N LEU A 168 36.10 -21.71 -13.65
CA LEU A 168 36.87 -22.95 -13.82
C LEU A 168 37.66 -22.95 -15.14
N TRP A 169 37.10 -22.43 -16.23
CA TRP A 169 37.81 -22.23 -17.49
C TRP A 169 38.91 -21.17 -17.38
N LYS A 170 38.65 -20.08 -16.65
CA LYS A 170 39.65 -19.05 -16.34
C LYS A 170 40.79 -19.62 -15.48
N LYS A 171 40.48 -20.52 -14.55
CA LYS A 171 41.45 -21.25 -13.73
C LYS A 171 42.27 -22.26 -14.53
N HIS A 172 41.66 -22.94 -15.51
CA HIS A 172 42.34 -23.97 -16.31
C HIS A 172 43.17 -23.38 -17.47
N THR A 173 42.80 -22.18 -17.95
CA THR A 173 43.61 -21.41 -18.93
C THR A 173 44.87 -20.80 -18.30
N GLY A 174 45.00 -20.81 -16.96
CA GLY A 174 46.21 -20.42 -16.24
C GLY A 174 47.31 -21.49 -16.17
N ARG A 175 47.25 -22.57 -16.96
CA ARG A 175 48.20 -23.70 -16.89
C ARG A 175 48.86 -24.11 -18.21
N HIS A 176 48.81 -23.27 -19.25
CA HIS A 176 49.63 -23.47 -20.45
C HIS A 176 50.66 -22.35 -20.61
N GLN A 177 51.91 -22.67 -20.27
CA GLN A 177 53.11 -21.94 -20.68
C GLN A 177 53.74 -22.65 -21.89
N PRO A 178 54.24 -21.94 -22.90
CA PRO A 178 55.50 -22.29 -23.55
C PRO A 178 56.56 -21.21 -23.30
N ALA A 179 57.78 -21.67 -23.07
CA ALA A 179 58.96 -20.88 -22.71
C ALA A 179 59.53 -20.08 -23.89
N SER A 180 60.09 -18.90 -23.61
CA SER A 180 61.48 -18.58 -23.98
C SER A 180 61.93 -17.28 -23.31
N THR A 181 63.04 -17.41 -22.60
CA THR A 181 63.95 -16.43 -22.02
C THR A 181 64.18 -15.16 -22.85
N ASN A 182 64.18 -13.99 -22.20
CA ASN A 182 65.38 -13.19 -21.95
C ASN A 182 65.12 -12.16 -20.84
N ASP A 183 65.96 -12.23 -19.83
CA ASP A 183 66.17 -11.31 -18.71
C ASP A 183 66.63 -9.93 -19.20
N VAL A 184 66.21 -8.85 -18.54
CA VAL A 184 67.06 -7.78 -18.00
C VAL A 184 66.19 -6.81 -17.16
N THR A 185 66.64 -6.60 -15.93
CA THR A 185 66.15 -5.68 -14.89
C THR A 185 66.61 -4.23 -15.14
N TYR A 186 66.04 -3.28 -14.37
CA TYR A 186 66.34 -1.84 -14.20
C TYR A 186 65.58 -0.89 -15.15
N ALA A 187 65.02 0.25 -14.74
CA ALA A 187 65.22 1.04 -13.52
C ALA A 187 63.89 1.68 -13.04
N GLU A 188 63.79 1.88 -11.73
CA GLU A 188 62.82 2.78 -11.12
C GLU A 188 63.11 4.21 -11.59
N VAL A 189 62.11 4.87 -12.20
CA VAL A 189 62.17 6.28 -12.56
C VAL A 189 61.13 7.01 -11.73
N THR A 190 61.60 7.60 -10.65
CA THR A 190 60.88 8.60 -9.86
C THR A 190 60.77 9.88 -10.69
N ILE A 191 59.56 10.31 -11.06
CA ILE A 191 59.33 11.67 -11.58
C ILE A 191 58.50 12.44 -10.58
N ARG A 192 59.13 13.47 -10.01
CA ARG A 192 58.53 14.52 -9.19
C ARG A 192 57.64 15.42 -10.05
N GLU A 193 56.40 15.55 -9.57
CA GLU A 193 55.52 16.72 -9.52
C GLU A 193 55.74 17.89 -10.50
N SER A 194 54.70 18.20 -11.25
CA SER A 194 54.37 19.58 -11.59
C SER A 194 52.85 19.75 -11.65
N ALA A 195 52.34 20.61 -10.78
CA ALA A 195 50.96 20.98 -10.62
C ALA A 195 50.31 21.45 -11.94
N ASN A 196 49.08 21.01 -12.19
CA ASN A 196 48.16 21.76 -13.03
C ASN A 196 46.77 21.80 -12.37
N LYS A 197 46.43 22.98 -11.88
CA LYS A 197 45.15 23.33 -11.26
C LYS A 197 44.21 23.75 -12.39
N MET A 198 43.20 22.94 -12.69
CA MET A 198 42.02 23.41 -13.44
C MET A 198 40.75 22.94 -12.73
N SER A 199 39.94 23.93 -12.38
CA SER A 199 38.71 23.85 -11.63
C SER A 199 37.59 23.24 -12.46
N VAL A 200 36.96 22.18 -11.98
CA VAL A 200 35.57 21.82 -12.35
C VAL A 200 34.83 21.41 -11.08
N ILE A 201 33.75 22.15 -10.84
CA ILE A 201 32.88 22.09 -9.67
C ILE A 201 32.10 20.76 -9.67
N GLN A 202 32.22 19.97 -8.60
CA GLN A 202 31.30 18.87 -8.30
C GLN A 202 30.16 19.39 -7.40
N PRO A 203 28.91 18.91 -7.58
CA PRO A 203 27.82 19.27 -6.69
C PRO A 203 27.99 18.57 -5.33
N GLU A 204 27.84 19.37 -4.29
CA GLU A 204 27.79 19.02 -2.88
C GLU A 204 26.69 17.99 -2.60
N VAL A 205 27.08 16.78 -2.20
CA VAL A 205 26.17 15.78 -1.63
C VAL A 205 26.41 15.77 -0.12
N ILE A 206 25.47 16.36 0.62
CA ILE A 206 25.47 16.41 2.08
C ILE A 206 25.13 15.01 2.60
N TYR A 207 26.10 14.34 3.23
CA TYR A 207 25.85 13.16 4.06
C TYR A 207 25.61 13.58 5.50
N SER A 208 24.57 13.03 6.13
CA SER A 208 24.30 13.14 7.56
C SER A 208 25.31 12.30 8.36
N SER A 209 26.15 12.94 9.16
CA SER A 209 27.05 12.25 10.09
C SER A 209 26.27 11.68 11.28
N LEU A 210 26.38 10.37 11.51
CA LEU A 210 25.91 9.69 12.71
C LEU A 210 27.03 9.71 13.76
N SER A 211 26.85 10.45 14.85
CA SER A 211 27.74 10.42 16.00
C SER A 211 27.30 9.31 16.97
N ILE A 212 28.12 8.27 17.10
CA ILE A 212 28.00 7.26 18.15
C ILE A 212 28.91 7.67 19.31
N ASN A 213 28.32 8.09 20.43
CA ASN A 213 29.04 8.19 21.70
C ASN A 213 29.14 6.78 22.31
N THR A 214 30.37 6.31 22.47
CA THR A 214 30.66 5.12 23.25
C THR A 214 31.64 5.47 24.35
N THR A 215 31.36 4.91 25.54
CA THR A 215 32.19 4.73 26.74
C THR A 215 32.14 5.79 27.85
N GLY A 216 31.90 5.25 29.05
CA GLY A 216 31.78 5.91 30.34
C GLY A 216 30.81 5.13 31.21
#